data_AF-K1SBZ2-F1
#
_entry.id   AF-K1SBZ2-F1
#
_cell.length_a   1.000
_cell.length_b   1.000
_cell.length_c   1.000
_cell.angle_alpha   90.00
_cell.angle_beta   90.00
_cell.angle_gamma   90.00
#
_symmetry.space_group_name_H-M   'P 1'
#
loop_
_entity.id
_entity.type
_entity.pdbx_description
1 polymer ?
#
loop_
_entity_poly.entity_id
_entity_poly.type
_entity_poly.pdbx_seq_one_letter_code
_entity_poly.pdbx_strand_id
1 'polypeptide(L)'
;MKKALKVISLMLVAVLMVMSFAACGSKDDTAPGSDTSKEAKTPAVKVIDVNLTDEEYAFGVDKNQPELLEKVNSFIAEIKANGTFDAICNKYFAGGTPDVIKSAALDSTKDQLVVATNAAFEPFEYTNGDGYSGIDMEIAKALADYLGKELVIQNMDFDSVCLSVGQHKCDVAMAGLTVKAEREEYVTFSTPYYKA
;
A
#
# COMPACT_ATOMS: atom_id res chain seq x y z
N MET A 1 -34.71 23.88 -20.10
CA MET A 1 -35.98 23.71 -19.33
C MET A 1 -35.62 22.95 -18.05
N LYS A 2 -35.27 23.63 -16.94
CA LYS A 2 -36.10 23.76 -15.71
C LYS A 2 -36.96 22.50 -15.48
N LYS A 3 -36.75 21.71 -14.42
CA LYS A 3 -37.03 22.08 -13.03
C LYS A 3 -36.23 21.23 -12.03
N ALA A 4 -35.53 21.92 -11.13
CA ALA A 4 -35.18 21.42 -9.81
C ALA A 4 -36.43 21.46 -8.90
N LEU A 5 -36.56 20.49 -7.99
CA LEU A 5 -37.53 20.53 -6.90
C LEU A 5 -36.81 20.30 -5.56
N LYS A 6 -37.32 21.02 -4.57
CA LYS A 6 -36.72 21.45 -3.30
C LYS A 6 -36.94 20.46 -2.13
N VAL A 7 -35.90 20.32 -1.30
CA VAL A 7 -35.81 20.55 0.17
C VAL A 7 -36.66 19.69 1.15
N ILE A 8 -36.08 19.51 2.35
CA ILE A 8 -36.63 19.15 3.69
C ILE A 8 -36.19 17.72 4.09
N SER A 9 -35.46 17.44 5.20
CA SER A 9 -35.60 17.96 6.56
C SER A 9 -34.30 17.85 7.36
N LEU A 10 -33.96 18.93 8.05
CA LEU A 10 -33.00 18.99 9.16
C LEU A 10 -33.77 18.57 10.43
N MET A 11 -33.28 17.60 11.21
CA MET A 11 -33.68 17.49 12.63
C MET A 11 -32.46 17.19 13.51
N LEU A 12 -32.05 18.26 14.17
CA LEU A 12 -31.15 18.33 15.30
C LEU A 12 -31.95 17.94 16.57
N VAL A 13 -31.49 16.97 17.35
CA VAL A 13 -31.88 16.87 18.77
C VAL A 13 -30.60 16.65 19.58
N ALA A 14 -30.14 17.73 20.19
CA ALA A 14 -29.22 17.72 21.31
C ALA A 14 -30.05 17.70 22.61
N VAL A 15 -29.76 16.77 23.53
CA VAL A 15 -30.21 16.88 24.93
C VAL A 15 -29.07 16.46 25.86
N LEU A 16 -28.78 17.39 26.78
CA LEU A 16 -27.83 17.36 27.89
C LEU A 16 -28.13 16.26 28.92
N MET A 17 -27.11 15.82 29.67
CA MET A 17 -27.01 16.11 31.11
C MET A 17 -25.67 15.66 31.70
N VAL A 18 -24.93 16.65 32.21
CA VAL A 18 -23.78 16.50 33.10
C VAL A 18 -24.33 16.45 34.53
N MET A 19 -23.89 15.48 35.33
CA MET A 19 -23.96 15.56 36.80
C MET A 19 -22.66 14.99 37.37
N SER A 20 -21.76 15.90 37.71
CA SER A 20 -20.64 15.66 38.62
C SER A 20 -21.16 15.48 40.04
N PHE A 21 -20.67 14.47 40.75
CA PHE A 21 -20.60 14.50 42.21
C PHE A 21 -19.13 14.44 42.64
N ALA A 22 -18.74 15.49 43.34
CA ALA A 22 -17.51 15.61 44.10
C ALA A 22 -17.68 15.05 45.52
N ALA A 23 -16.55 14.96 46.23
CA ALA A 23 -16.36 14.70 47.66
C ALA A 23 -16.23 13.21 48.04
N CYS A 24 -15.28 12.79 48.89
CA CYS A 24 -14.41 13.53 49.80
C CYS A 24 -13.15 12.68 50.09
N GLY A 25 -12.00 13.33 50.25
CA GLY A 25 -10.80 12.70 50.78
C GLY A 25 -10.75 12.76 52.30
N SER A 26 -10.08 11.76 52.90
CA SER A 26 -9.42 11.82 54.20
C SER A 26 -8.12 11.03 54.11
N LYS A 27 -7.01 11.66 54.54
CA LYS A 27 -5.74 11.01 54.85
C LYS A 27 -5.81 10.52 56.30
N ASP A 28 -5.17 9.39 56.60
CA ASP A 28 -4.35 9.21 57.81
C ASP A 28 -3.48 7.96 57.66
N ASP A 29 -2.24 8.08 58.12
CA ASP A 29 -1.08 7.21 57.92
C ASP A 29 -1.15 5.91 58.74
N THR A 30 -0.51 4.83 58.23
CA THR A 30 0.36 3.85 58.95
C THR A 30 0.51 2.56 58.13
N ALA A 31 1.73 2.22 57.74
CA ALA A 31 2.14 0.87 57.30
C ALA A 31 2.78 0.11 58.49
N PRO A 32 3.09 -1.21 58.44
CA PRO A 32 2.94 -2.17 57.33
C PRO A 32 2.29 -3.51 57.75
N GLY A 33 1.70 -4.21 56.80
CA GLY A 33 1.21 -5.58 56.98
C GLY A 33 1.15 -6.29 55.65
N SER A 34 1.99 -7.31 55.51
CA SER A 34 2.01 -8.29 54.42
C SER A 34 0.62 -8.90 54.22
N ASP A 35 0.16 -8.98 52.98
CA ASP A 35 -0.24 -10.24 52.33
C ASP A 35 -0.89 -10.00 50.96
N THR A 36 -0.18 -10.45 49.93
CA THR A 36 -0.66 -11.07 48.69
C THR A 36 -2.01 -10.63 48.10
N SER A 37 -1.94 -9.89 46.99
CA SER A 37 -2.82 -10.11 45.84
C SER A 37 -2.02 -10.01 44.53
N LYS A 38 -2.09 -11.09 43.76
CA LYS A 38 -1.44 -11.34 42.47
C LYS A 38 -1.67 -10.19 41.47
N GLU A 39 -0.62 -9.49 41.09
CA GLU A 39 -0.51 -8.92 39.75
C GLU A 39 0.15 -9.94 38.84
N ALA A 40 -0.60 -10.43 37.86
CA ALA A 40 -0.04 -11.18 36.75
C ALA A 40 0.91 -10.25 36.00
N LYS A 41 2.22 -10.43 36.21
CA LYS A 41 3.25 -9.78 35.40
C LYS A 41 3.06 -10.23 33.96
N THR A 42 2.49 -9.36 33.13
CA THR A 42 2.65 -9.44 31.69
C THR A 42 4.14 -9.59 31.41
N PRO A 43 4.60 -10.63 30.70
CA PRO A 43 6.00 -10.70 30.34
C PRO A 43 6.30 -9.45 29.50
N ALA A 44 7.23 -8.64 29.98
CA ALA A 44 7.76 -7.53 29.21
C ALA A 44 8.35 -8.12 27.94
N VAL A 45 7.60 -8.00 26.84
CA VAL A 45 8.10 -8.28 25.49
C VAL A 45 9.22 -7.27 25.29
N LYS A 46 10.46 -7.72 25.48
CA LYS A 46 11.62 -6.97 25.01
C LYS A 46 11.53 -7.05 23.49
N VAL A 47 11.04 -5.98 22.88
CA VAL A 47 11.21 -5.74 21.45
C VAL A 47 12.71 -5.72 21.24
N ILE A 48 13.22 -6.78 20.63
CA ILE A 48 14.59 -6.84 20.18
C ILE A 48 14.62 -5.95 18.95
N ASP A 49 15.18 -4.75 19.11
CA ASP A 49 15.44 -3.80 18.03
C ASP A 49 16.66 -4.29 17.21
N VAL A 50 16.54 -5.50 16.68
CA VAL A 50 17.45 -6.00 15.65
C VAL A 50 16.74 -5.72 14.35
N ASN A 51 17.29 -4.79 13.59
CA ASN A 51 16.92 -4.59 12.20
C ASN A 51 17.33 -5.86 11.46
N LEU A 52 16.41 -6.82 11.36
CA LEU A 52 16.70 -8.19 10.95
C LEU A 52 16.98 -8.30 9.44
N THR A 53 16.47 -7.35 8.65
CA THR A 53 16.78 -7.13 7.22
C THR A 53 16.25 -5.75 6.78
N ASP A 54 17.09 -4.87 6.23
CA ASP A 54 16.63 -3.66 5.50
C ASP A 54 16.24 -4.08 4.07
N GLU A 55 15.06 -4.69 3.90
CA GLU A 55 14.58 -5.06 2.56
C GLU A 55 13.87 -3.88 1.90
N GLU A 56 14.38 -3.46 0.75
CA GLU A 56 13.80 -2.39 -0.05
C GLU A 56 13.14 -2.98 -1.29
N TYR A 57 11.88 -2.61 -1.52
CA TYR A 57 11.13 -2.99 -2.71
C TYR A 57 11.22 -1.90 -3.78
N ALA A 58 11.49 -2.30 -5.01
CA ALA A 58 11.62 -1.43 -6.17
C ALA A 58 10.97 -2.06 -7.41
N PHE A 59 10.59 -1.23 -8.39
CA PHE A 59 10.05 -1.72 -9.65
C PHE A 59 11.16 -2.03 -10.63
N GLY A 60 11.05 -3.13 -11.36
CA GLY A 60 12.01 -3.51 -12.40
C GLY A 60 11.60 -2.95 -13.75
N VAL A 61 12.36 -2.02 -14.32
CA VAL A 61 12.06 -1.43 -15.63
C VAL A 61 12.94 -2.06 -16.71
N ASP A 62 12.41 -2.20 -17.92
CA ASP A 62 13.17 -2.65 -19.10
C ASP A 62 14.46 -1.82 -19.27
N LYS A 63 15.60 -2.52 -19.34
CA LYS A 63 16.94 -1.91 -19.45
C LYS A 63 17.10 -1.11 -20.74
N ASN A 64 16.29 -1.40 -21.76
CA ASN A 64 16.29 -0.67 -23.02
C ASN A 64 15.36 0.56 -23.01
N GLN A 65 14.72 0.87 -21.88
CA GLN A 65 13.80 2.01 -21.72
C GLN A 65 14.25 2.98 -20.60
N PRO A 66 15.42 3.65 -20.72
CA PRO A 66 15.91 4.57 -19.69
C PRO A 66 14.97 5.76 -19.44
N GLU A 67 14.27 6.26 -20.46
CA GLU A 67 13.27 7.32 -20.29
C GLU A 67 12.06 6.86 -19.46
N LEU A 68 11.66 5.58 -19.57
CA LEU A 68 10.59 5.02 -18.75
C LEU A 68 11.06 4.96 -17.29
N LEU A 69 12.30 4.53 -17.05
CA LEU A 69 12.87 4.49 -15.70
C LEU A 69 12.87 5.89 -15.04
N GLU A 70 13.27 6.93 -15.77
CA GLU A 70 13.23 8.31 -15.27
C GLU A 70 11.81 8.76 -14.90
N LYS A 71 10.82 8.43 -15.75
CA LYS A 71 9.41 8.71 -15.47
C LYS A 71 8.89 7.92 -14.27
N VAL A 72 9.23 6.65 -14.14
CA VAL A 72 8.87 5.81 -12.98
C VAL A 72 9.46 6.41 -11.71
N ASN A 73 10.74 6.79 -11.71
CA ASN A 73 11.38 7.42 -10.54
C ASN A 73 10.74 8.76 -10.17
N SER A 74 10.41 9.58 -11.18
CA SER A 74 9.72 10.86 -10.99
C SER A 74 8.32 10.67 -10.40
N PHE A 75 7.59 9.68 -10.91
CA PHE A 75 6.27 9.29 -10.41
C PHE A 75 6.34 8.79 -8.96
N ILE A 76 7.29 7.91 -8.62
CA ILE A 76 7.48 7.43 -7.24
C ILE A 76 7.73 8.61 -6.28
N ALA A 77 8.59 9.54 -6.67
CA ALA A 77 8.85 10.74 -5.88
C ALA A 77 7.58 11.61 -5.72
N GLU A 78 6.79 11.76 -6.78
CA GLU A 78 5.55 12.53 -6.77
C GLU A 78 4.50 11.92 -5.83
N ILE A 79 4.21 10.61 -5.96
CA ILE A 79 3.19 9.95 -5.13
C ILE A 79 3.58 9.90 -3.64
N LYS A 80 4.88 9.88 -3.34
CA LYS A 80 5.39 10.01 -1.97
C LYS A 80 5.23 11.44 -1.45
N ALA A 81 5.56 12.44 -2.27
CA ALA A 81 5.50 13.85 -1.86
C ALA A 81 4.06 14.36 -1.68
N ASN A 82 3.12 13.89 -2.50
CA ASN A 82 1.72 14.33 -2.48
C ASN A 82 0.81 13.50 -1.56
N GLY A 83 1.35 12.46 -0.89
CA GLY A 83 0.62 11.59 0.02
C GLY A 83 -0.24 10.52 -0.64
N THR A 84 -0.21 10.37 -1.97
CA THR A 84 -0.94 9.31 -2.68
C THR A 84 -0.44 7.93 -2.28
N PHE A 85 0.87 7.77 -2.11
CA PHE A 85 1.46 6.51 -1.65
C PHE A 85 0.94 6.11 -0.26
N ASP A 86 0.92 7.06 0.68
CA ASP A 86 0.40 6.83 2.03
C ASP A 86 -1.10 6.51 2.01
N ALA A 87 -1.87 7.19 1.15
CA ALA A 87 -3.29 6.91 0.97
C ALA A 87 -3.54 5.48 0.45
N ILE A 88 -2.72 4.99 -0.49
CA ILE A 88 -2.77 3.60 -0.95
C ILE A 88 -2.43 2.67 0.21
N CYS A 89 -1.28 2.84 0.86
CA CYS A 89 -0.83 1.99 1.96
C CYS A 89 -1.86 1.89 3.10
N ASN A 90 -2.51 3.01 3.46
CA ASN A 90 -3.51 3.05 4.51
C ASN A 90 -4.75 2.19 4.21
N LYS A 91 -5.09 1.95 2.94
CA LYS A 91 -6.19 1.02 2.59
C LYS A 91 -5.89 -0.40 3.07
N TYR A 92 -4.62 -0.80 3.06
CA TYR A 92 -4.20 -2.16 3.38
C TYR A 92 -3.75 -2.31 4.84
N PHE A 93 -3.02 -1.33 5.38
CA PHE A 93 -2.45 -1.43 6.73
C PHE A 93 -3.32 -0.81 7.82
N ALA A 94 -4.25 0.09 7.48
CA ALA A 94 -5.13 0.76 8.43
C ALA A 94 -6.61 0.33 8.31
N GLY A 95 -6.88 -0.81 7.66
CA GLY A 95 -8.21 -1.40 7.55
C GLY A 95 -9.17 -0.63 6.62
N GLY A 96 -8.65 0.09 5.63
CA GLY A 96 -9.46 0.68 4.57
C GLY A 96 -10.00 -0.35 3.59
N THR A 97 -10.57 0.12 2.48
CA THR A 97 -11.12 -0.74 1.42
C THR A 97 -10.18 -0.76 0.22
N PRO A 98 -9.59 -1.92 -0.14
CA PRO A 98 -8.78 -2.09 -1.34
C PRO A 98 -9.58 -1.78 -2.62
N ASP A 99 -8.94 -1.14 -3.59
CA ASP A 99 -9.55 -0.99 -4.92
C ASP A 99 -9.35 -2.26 -5.76
N VAL A 100 -10.33 -2.57 -6.62
CA VAL A 100 -10.23 -3.65 -7.61
C VAL A 100 -9.85 -3.03 -8.95
N ILE A 101 -8.60 -3.24 -9.34
CA ILE A 101 -8.00 -2.77 -10.58
C ILE A 101 -8.32 -3.73 -11.72
N LYS A 102 -8.84 -3.18 -12.82
CA LYS A 102 -9.12 -3.94 -14.06
C LYS A 102 -7.95 -3.83 -15.01
N SER A 103 -7.56 -4.97 -15.57
CA SER A 103 -6.64 -5.02 -16.70
C SER A 103 -7.41 -4.84 -18.01
N ALA A 104 -6.87 -4.03 -18.91
CA ALA A 104 -7.27 -4.09 -20.31
C ALA A 104 -6.74 -5.38 -20.97
N ALA A 105 -7.27 -5.67 -22.16
CA ALA A 105 -6.69 -6.69 -23.03
C ALA A 105 -5.42 -6.14 -23.69
N LEU A 106 -4.40 -6.99 -23.82
CA LEU A 106 -3.18 -6.64 -24.55
C LEU A 106 -3.49 -6.39 -26.03
N ASP A 107 -3.09 -5.23 -26.53
CA ASP A 107 -3.32 -4.78 -27.89
C ASP A 107 -2.13 -3.92 -28.35
N SER A 108 -1.29 -4.50 -29.21
CA SER A 108 -0.08 -3.86 -29.72
C SER A 108 -0.34 -2.63 -30.62
N THR A 109 -1.60 -2.32 -30.93
CA THR A 109 -1.97 -1.14 -31.71
C THR A 109 -2.32 0.07 -30.83
N LYS A 110 -2.40 -0.12 -29.51
CA LYS A 110 -2.72 0.92 -28.54
C LYS A 110 -1.49 1.34 -27.75
N ASP A 111 -1.57 2.51 -27.14
CA ASP A 111 -0.57 2.97 -26.18
C ASP A 111 -0.87 2.39 -24.79
N GLN A 112 -0.18 1.31 -24.46
CA GLN A 112 -0.38 0.54 -23.23
C GLN A 112 0.86 0.61 -22.32
N LEU A 113 0.64 0.45 -21.02
CA LEU A 113 1.66 0.11 -20.04
C LEU A 113 1.43 -1.35 -19.65
N VAL A 114 2.37 -2.23 -20.01
CA VAL A 114 2.28 -3.66 -19.71
C VAL A 114 3.07 -3.96 -18.45
N VAL A 115 2.36 -4.23 -17.36
CA VAL A 115 2.93 -4.54 -16.05
C VAL A 115 2.98 -6.05 -15.83
N ALA A 116 4.18 -6.58 -15.58
CA ALA A 116 4.39 -7.96 -15.14
C ALA A 116 4.25 -8.04 -13.61
N THR A 117 3.50 -9.02 -13.12
CA THR A 117 3.29 -9.24 -11.69
C THR A 117 3.13 -10.73 -11.36
N ASN A 118 3.18 -11.06 -10.07
CA ASN A 118 2.77 -12.36 -9.54
C ASN A 118 1.71 -12.13 -8.46
N ALA A 119 0.43 -12.17 -8.83
CA ALA A 119 -0.69 -11.78 -7.98
C ALA A 119 -1.04 -12.84 -6.91
N ALA A 120 -0.07 -13.13 -6.02
CA ALA A 120 -0.17 -14.10 -4.94
C ALA A 120 0.49 -13.62 -3.62
N PHE A 121 0.76 -12.32 -3.50
CA PHE A 121 1.48 -11.73 -2.37
C PHE A 121 0.69 -10.58 -1.74
N GLU A 122 -0.22 -10.91 -0.81
CA GLU A 122 -0.92 -9.91 0.00
C GLU A 122 0.04 -9.23 0.99
N PRO A 123 -0.08 -7.89 1.20
CA PRO A 123 -1.07 -6.98 0.63
C PRO A 123 -0.62 -6.24 -0.65
N PHE A 124 0.45 -6.67 -1.31
CA PHE A 124 1.06 -5.94 -2.43
C PHE A 124 0.42 -6.24 -3.77
N GLU A 125 0.17 -7.51 -4.10
CA GLU A 125 -0.48 -7.90 -5.35
C GLU A 125 -1.22 -9.22 -5.19
N TYR A 126 -2.51 -9.23 -5.52
CA TYR A 126 -3.31 -10.45 -5.46
C TYR A 126 -4.52 -10.37 -6.39
N THR A 127 -5.01 -11.53 -6.82
CA THR A 127 -6.26 -11.61 -7.58
C THR A 127 -7.44 -11.28 -6.68
N ASN A 128 -8.36 -10.43 -7.14
CA ASN A 128 -9.58 -10.07 -6.41
C ASN A 128 -10.78 -10.02 -7.38
N GLY A 129 -11.64 -11.04 -7.30
CA GLY A 129 -12.75 -11.21 -8.23
C GLY A 129 -12.26 -11.35 -9.68
N ASP A 130 -12.81 -10.51 -10.56
CA ASP A 130 -12.44 -10.39 -11.97
C ASP A 130 -11.36 -9.31 -12.20
N GLY A 131 -10.60 -8.94 -11.17
CA GLY A 131 -9.49 -7.99 -11.26
C GLY A 131 -8.36 -8.30 -10.28
N TYR A 132 -7.59 -7.27 -9.95
CA TYR A 132 -6.45 -7.36 -9.05
C TYR A 132 -6.56 -6.29 -7.97
N SER A 133 -6.07 -6.60 -6.77
CA SER A 133 -5.95 -5.65 -5.67
C SER A 133 -4.54 -5.74 -5.10
N GLY A 134 -4.19 -4.76 -4.28
CA GLY A 134 -2.90 -4.66 -3.64
C GLY A 134 -2.19 -3.34 -3.92
N ILE A 135 -1.24 -3.01 -3.05
CA ILE A 135 -0.43 -1.78 -3.13
C ILE A 135 0.21 -1.63 -4.52
N ASP A 136 0.85 -2.68 -5.04
CA ASP A 136 1.51 -2.65 -6.35
C ASP A 136 0.51 -2.45 -7.49
N MET A 137 -0.70 -3.01 -7.38
CA MET A 137 -1.73 -2.90 -8.42
C MET A 137 -2.36 -1.50 -8.46
N GLU A 138 -2.59 -0.89 -7.30
CA GLU A 138 -3.05 0.50 -7.23
C GLU A 138 -1.96 1.48 -7.71
N ILE A 139 -0.70 1.22 -7.36
CA ILE A 139 0.43 2.01 -7.89
C ILE A 139 0.56 1.82 -9.41
N ALA A 140 0.38 0.60 -9.93
CA ALA A 140 0.42 0.32 -11.37
C ALA A 140 -0.67 1.11 -12.13
N LYS A 141 -1.88 1.18 -11.57
CA LYS A 141 -2.96 2.00 -12.12
C LYS A 141 -2.62 3.48 -12.11
N ALA A 142 -2.10 3.99 -10.99
CA ALA A 142 -1.70 5.39 -10.88
C ALA A 142 -0.53 5.74 -11.83
N LEU A 143 0.42 4.83 -12.02
CA LEU A 143 1.52 5.00 -12.98
C LEU A 143 1.01 5.03 -14.43
N ALA A 144 0.09 4.13 -14.78
CA ALA A 144 -0.52 4.14 -16.11
C ALA A 144 -1.25 5.48 -16.38
N ASP A 145 -1.99 6.00 -15.40
CA ASP A 145 -2.66 7.30 -15.49
C ASP A 145 -1.66 8.45 -15.63
N TYR A 146 -0.58 8.43 -14.83
CA TYR A 146 0.50 9.41 -14.90
C TYR A 146 1.16 9.44 -16.30
N LEU A 147 1.32 8.27 -16.91
CA LEU A 147 1.89 8.13 -18.26
C LEU A 147 0.88 8.38 -19.38
N GLY A 148 -0.43 8.49 -19.07
CA GLY A 148 -1.49 8.59 -20.06
C GLY A 148 -1.71 7.30 -20.88
N LYS A 149 -1.37 6.14 -20.31
CA LYS A 149 -1.42 4.82 -20.97
C LYS A 149 -2.58 3.96 -20.46
N GLU A 150 -3.05 3.04 -21.29
CA GLU A 150 -3.99 1.99 -20.84
C GLU A 150 -3.21 0.89 -20.08
N LEU A 151 -3.67 0.53 -18.87
CA LEU A 151 -3.01 -0.49 -18.05
C LEU A 151 -3.34 -1.91 -18.53
N VAL A 152 -2.31 -2.71 -18.75
CA VAL A 152 -2.41 -4.16 -18.96
C VAL A 152 -1.59 -4.86 -17.87
N ILE A 153 -2.20 -5.80 -17.17
CA ILE A 153 -1.57 -6.61 -16.12
C ILE A 153 -1.35 -8.02 -16.66
N GLN A 154 -0.08 -8.44 -16.69
CA GLN A 154 0.35 -9.80 -17.01
C GLN A 154 0.71 -10.53 -15.72
N ASN A 155 -0.25 -11.30 -15.19
CA ASN A 155 -0.04 -12.15 -14.03
C ASN A 155 0.66 -13.45 -14.45
N MET A 156 1.80 -13.75 -13.84
CA MET A 156 2.66 -14.88 -14.19
C MET A 156 3.38 -15.46 -12.96
N ASP A 157 4.12 -16.56 -13.16
CA ASP A 157 5.00 -17.10 -12.12
C ASP A 157 6.08 -16.07 -11.73
N PHE A 158 6.42 -16.01 -10.44
CA PHE A 158 7.34 -14.99 -9.91
C PHE A 158 8.70 -14.97 -10.62
N ASP A 159 9.27 -16.14 -10.93
CA ASP A 159 10.54 -16.25 -11.66
C ASP A 159 10.47 -15.67 -13.09
N SER A 160 9.26 -15.57 -13.66
CA SER A 160 9.04 -15.00 -14.99
C SER A 160 8.90 -13.48 -14.98
N VAL A 161 8.68 -12.85 -13.83
CA VAL A 161 8.35 -11.41 -13.74
C VAL A 161 9.48 -10.56 -14.31
N CYS A 162 10.68 -10.59 -13.72
CA CYS A 162 11.83 -9.84 -14.23
C CYS A 162 12.28 -10.33 -15.61
N LEU A 163 12.21 -11.64 -15.86
CA LEU A 163 12.58 -12.25 -17.14
C LEU A 163 11.72 -11.72 -18.29
N SER A 164 10.41 -11.56 -18.09
CA SER A 164 9.49 -11.04 -19.12
C SER A 164 9.83 -9.61 -19.53
N VAL A 165 10.25 -8.79 -18.58
CA VAL A 165 10.71 -7.42 -18.82
C VAL A 165 12.03 -7.41 -19.57
N GLY A 166 13.01 -8.24 -19.16
CA GLY A 166 14.27 -8.40 -19.89
C GLY A 166 14.11 -8.99 -21.30
N GLN A 167 12.99 -9.63 -21.59
CA GLN A 167 12.61 -10.13 -22.93
C GLN A 167 11.74 -9.15 -23.73
N HIS A 168 11.52 -7.94 -23.24
CA HIS A 168 10.69 -6.91 -23.87
C HIS A 168 9.22 -7.31 -24.07
N LYS A 169 8.71 -8.24 -23.26
CA LYS A 169 7.29 -8.66 -23.26
C LYS A 169 6.44 -7.78 -22.35
N CYS A 170 7.06 -7.19 -21.33
CA CYS A 170 6.43 -6.28 -20.38
C CYS A 170 7.36 -5.08 -20.16
N ASP A 171 6.78 -3.94 -19.79
CA ASP A 171 7.51 -2.68 -19.62
C ASP A 171 8.10 -2.55 -18.21
N VAL A 172 7.32 -2.97 -17.21
CA VAL A 172 7.63 -2.80 -15.79
C VAL A 172 7.23 -4.04 -15.01
N ALA A 173 8.09 -4.48 -14.10
CA ALA A 173 7.86 -5.53 -13.12
C ALA A 173 7.46 -4.91 -11.77
N MET A 174 6.27 -5.27 -11.28
CA MET A 174 5.71 -4.80 -10.01
C MET A 174 5.15 -6.01 -9.25
N ALA A 175 5.93 -6.52 -8.31
CA ALA A 175 5.61 -7.73 -7.54
C ALA A 175 6.39 -7.79 -6.20
N GLY A 176 6.34 -6.73 -5.40
CA GLY A 176 7.04 -6.67 -4.10
C GLY A 176 8.55 -6.99 -4.19
N LEU A 177 9.22 -6.51 -5.24
CA LEU A 177 10.55 -7.01 -5.60
C LEU A 177 11.64 -6.42 -4.70
N THR A 178 12.20 -7.25 -3.82
CA THR A 178 13.50 -6.95 -3.19
C THR A 178 14.58 -6.70 -4.26
N VAL A 179 15.35 -5.63 -4.11
CA VAL A 179 16.50 -5.36 -4.99
C VAL A 179 17.57 -6.44 -4.80
N LYS A 180 17.90 -7.17 -5.87
CA LYS A 180 18.90 -8.26 -5.87
C LYS A 180 19.70 -8.24 -7.17
N ALA A 181 21.02 -8.45 -7.06
CA ALA A 181 21.95 -8.44 -8.20
C ALA A 181 21.55 -9.41 -9.34
N GLU A 182 21.01 -10.59 -9.01
CA GLU A 182 20.53 -11.54 -10.01
C GLU A 182 19.36 -10.98 -10.85
N ARG A 183 18.48 -10.17 -10.26
CA ARG A 183 17.35 -9.55 -10.96
C ARG A 183 17.82 -8.39 -11.84
N GLU A 184 18.90 -7.71 -11.45
CA GLU A 184 19.52 -6.64 -12.24
C GLU A 184 20.09 -7.15 -13.57
N GLU A 185 20.25 -8.47 -13.76
CA GLU A 185 20.58 -9.03 -15.07
C GLU A 185 19.47 -8.73 -16.09
N TYR A 186 18.21 -8.78 -15.66
CA TYR A 186 17.03 -8.65 -16.52
C TYR A 186 16.42 -7.25 -16.54
N VAL A 187 16.50 -6.51 -15.43
CA VAL A 187 15.84 -5.19 -15.28
C VAL A 187 16.79 -4.13 -14.72
N THR A 188 16.45 -2.87 -14.91
CA THR A 188 17.01 -1.77 -14.11
C THR A 188 16.00 -1.41 -13.02
N PHE A 189 16.41 -1.44 -11.75
CA PHE A 189 15.51 -1.08 -10.65
C PHE A 189 15.25 0.42 -10.59
N SER A 190 14.00 0.77 -10.26
CA SER A 190 13.61 2.11 -9.83
C SER A 190 14.26 2.46 -8.49
N THR A 191 14.07 3.71 -8.06
CA THR A 191 14.22 4.04 -6.64
C THR A 191 13.25 3.19 -5.82
N PRO A 192 13.64 2.75 -4.61
CA PRO A 192 12.73 1.99 -3.75
C PRO A 192 11.45 2.75 -3.43
N TYR A 193 10.31 2.08 -3.56
CA TYR A 193 9.01 2.65 -3.21
C TYR A 193 8.59 2.27 -1.78
N TYR A 194 8.99 1.09 -1.29
CA TYR A 194 8.62 0.58 0.03
C TYR A 194 9.84 -0.02 0.75
N LYS A 195 9.83 0.05 2.09
CA LYS A 195 10.80 -0.60 2.98
C LYS A 195 10.03 -1.61 3.84
N ALA A 196 10.37 -2.89 3.71
CA ALA A 196 9.71 -4.00 4.38
C ALA A 196 10.32 -4.33 5.75
#